data_AF-A0A0D7KCV1-F1
#
_entry.id   AF-A0A0D7KCV1-F1
#
_cell.length_a   1.000
_cell.length_b   1.000
_cell.length_c   1.000
_cell.angle_alpha   90.00
_cell.angle_beta   90.00
_cell.angle_gamma   90.00
#
_symmetry.space_group_name_H-M   'P 1'
#
loop_
_entity.id
_entity.type
_entity.pdbx_description
1 polymer ?
#
loop_
_entity_poly.entity_id
_entity_poly.type
_entity_poly.pdbx_seq_one_letter_code
_entity_poly.pdbx_strand_id
1 'polypeptide(L)'
;MESGLLIKDMTFIPEQGATAESIAELEAALPRPLLPEHRELLTTWNGLSLDVVKILAATDNQERIQSILSAQDWVPAENGNVAFAIDPSGFLYFQSTNGQVWSSDHDGGEITLLASSINEFVSDYLFGAQADRFMGEAWLAKLQQLGLCNEGPNNSFKPNPLRGSA
;
A
#
# COMPACT_ATOMS: atom_id res chain seq x y z
N MET A 1 17.14 -23.24 1.41
CA MET A 1 16.06 -22.49 0.72
C MET A 1 16.38 -21.03 0.92
N GLU A 2 16.77 -20.33 -0.15
CA GLU A 2 16.92 -18.87 -0.09
C GLU A 2 15.51 -18.27 -0.09
N SER A 3 15.05 -17.86 1.09
CA SER A 3 13.86 -17.00 1.23
C SER A 3 14.26 -15.61 0.73
N GLY A 4 14.14 -15.39 -0.57
CA GLY A 4 14.23 -14.04 -1.13
C GLY A 4 12.87 -13.37 -0.94
N LEU A 5 12.76 -12.40 -0.04
CA LEU A 5 11.53 -11.62 0.28
C LEU A 5 10.87 -10.91 -0.91
N LEU A 6 11.53 -10.89 -2.06
CA LEU A 6 10.89 -10.64 -3.36
C LEU A 6 10.84 -11.99 -4.08
N ILE A 7 9.93 -12.85 -3.63
CA ILE A 7 9.73 -14.14 -4.28
C ILE A 7 9.20 -13.79 -5.67
N LYS A 8 9.93 -14.22 -6.71
CA LYS A 8 9.75 -13.84 -8.12
C LYS A 8 8.32 -14.06 -8.66
N ASP A 9 7.46 -14.76 -7.91
CA ASP A 9 6.08 -15.06 -8.26
C ASP A 9 5.04 -14.47 -7.28
N MET A 10 5.46 -13.91 -6.15
CA MET A 10 4.58 -13.31 -5.13
C MET A 10 4.59 -11.78 -5.15
N THR A 11 5.65 -11.19 -5.69
CA THR A 11 5.69 -9.74 -5.95
C THR A 11 5.12 -9.43 -7.33
N PHE A 12 4.21 -8.46 -7.40
CA PHE A 12 3.66 -7.94 -8.66
C PHE A 12 3.57 -6.42 -8.59
N ILE A 13 4.26 -5.76 -9.53
CA ILE A 13 4.23 -4.31 -9.72
C ILE A 13 3.53 -4.05 -11.05
N PRO A 14 2.39 -3.35 -11.07
CA PRO A 14 1.70 -3.08 -12.33
C PRO A 14 2.56 -2.16 -13.21
N GLU A 15 2.48 -2.38 -14.52
CA GLU A 15 3.22 -1.57 -15.51
C GLU A 15 2.65 -0.17 -15.69
N GLN A 16 1.39 0.02 -15.28
CA GLN A 16 0.61 1.24 -15.47
C GLN A 16 -0.17 1.58 -14.19
N GLY A 17 -0.28 2.87 -13.92
CA GLY A 17 -1.19 3.38 -12.89
C GLY A 17 -2.64 3.39 -13.35
N ALA A 18 -3.52 3.75 -12.41
CA ALA A 18 -4.94 3.87 -12.64
C ALA A 18 -5.22 5.01 -13.63
N THR A 19 -6.17 4.81 -14.54
CA THR A 19 -6.62 5.87 -15.44
C THR A 19 -7.51 6.85 -14.68
N ALA A 20 -7.60 8.09 -15.18
CA ALA A 20 -8.53 9.08 -14.61
C ALA A 20 -9.99 8.59 -14.60
N GLU A 21 -10.39 7.83 -15.62
CA GLU A 21 -11.72 7.20 -15.69
C GLU A 21 -11.92 6.18 -14.57
N SER A 22 -10.98 5.25 -14.37
CA SER A 22 -11.07 4.25 -13.30
C SER A 22 -11.07 4.88 -11.90
N ILE A 23 -10.32 5.97 -11.70
CA ILE A 23 -10.33 6.73 -10.44
C ILE A 23 -11.70 7.38 -10.22
N ALA A 24 -12.28 8.00 -11.25
CA ALA A 24 -13.59 8.64 -11.14
C ALA A 24 -14.71 7.63 -10.85
N GLU A 25 -14.67 6.46 -11.49
CA GLU A 25 -15.60 5.35 -11.21
C GLU A 25 -15.49 4.86 -9.76
N LEU A 26 -14.26 4.65 -9.29
CA LEU A 26 -14.01 4.28 -7.90
C LEU A 26 -14.54 5.36 -6.93
N GLU A 27 -14.19 6.63 -7.14
CA GLU A 27 -14.62 7.73 -6.27
C GLU A 27 -16.13 7.91 -6.21
N ALA A 28 -16.85 7.58 -7.29
CA ALA A 28 -18.31 7.60 -7.32
C ALA A 28 -18.94 6.48 -6.46
N ALA A 29 -18.22 5.38 -6.24
CA ALA A 29 -18.67 4.23 -5.44
C ALA A 29 -18.19 4.27 -3.97
N LEU A 30 -17.22 5.13 -3.65
CA LEU A 30 -16.68 5.28 -2.31
C LEU A 30 -17.53 6.21 -1.41
N PRO A 31 -17.40 6.10 -0.08
CA PRO A 31 -18.07 7.01 0.85
C PRO A 31 -17.60 8.47 0.76
N ARG A 32 -16.45 8.70 0.10
CA ARG A 32 -15.88 10.02 -0.21
C ARG A 32 -14.92 9.92 -1.39
N PRO A 33 -14.60 11.05 -2.06
CA PRO A 33 -13.48 11.11 -2.98
C PRO A 33 -12.15 10.72 -2.31
N LEU A 34 -11.20 10.24 -3.10
CA LEU A 34 -9.85 9.93 -2.65
C LEU A 34 -9.13 11.21 -2.26
N LEU A 35 -8.31 11.13 -1.22
CA LEU A 35 -7.39 12.22 -0.90
C LEU A 35 -6.25 12.24 -1.93
N PRO A 36 -5.59 13.40 -2.14
CA PRO A 36 -4.57 13.56 -3.18
C PRO A 36 -3.49 12.48 -3.16
N GLU A 37 -2.98 12.10 -1.99
CA GLU A 37 -1.91 11.10 -1.85
C GLU A 37 -2.35 9.69 -2.24
N HIS A 38 -3.60 9.32 -1.93
CA HIS A 38 -4.14 8.03 -2.35
C HIS A 38 -4.32 8.01 -3.88
N ARG A 39 -4.78 9.13 -4.47
CA ARG A 39 -4.90 9.26 -5.92
C ARG A 39 -3.53 9.20 -6.60
N GLU A 40 -2.52 9.86 -6.03
CA GLU A 40 -1.14 9.82 -6.52
C GLU A 40 -0.57 8.41 -6.47
N LEU A 41 -0.79 7.68 -5.36
CA LEU A 41 -0.40 6.29 -5.23
C LEU A 41 -1.01 5.44 -6.35
N LEU A 42 -2.33 5.52 -6.56
CA LEU A 42 -3.02 4.75 -7.60
C LEU A 42 -2.61 5.14 -9.02
N THR A 43 -2.37 6.43 -9.26
CA THR A 43 -1.91 6.94 -10.56
C THR A 43 -0.46 6.52 -10.86
N THR A 44 0.34 6.28 -9.82
CA THR A 44 1.70 5.76 -9.95
C THR A 44 1.67 4.24 -10.12
N TRP A 45 0.91 3.56 -9.26
CA TRP A 45 0.77 2.12 -9.21
C TRP A 45 -0.70 1.77 -8.95
N ASN A 46 -1.37 1.16 -9.93
CA ASN A 46 -2.76 0.71 -9.77
C ASN A 46 -2.82 -0.56 -8.91
N GLY A 47 -2.46 -0.41 -7.64
CA GLY A 47 -2.16 -1.49 -6.73
C GLY A 47 -0.70 -1.94 -6.76
N LEU A 48 -0.33 -2.78 -5.80
CA LEU A 48 1.00 -3.36 -5.66
C LEU A 48 0.88 -4.64 -4.83
N SER A 49 1.36 -5.78 -5.30
CA SER A 49 1.45 -6.98 -4.45
C SER A 49 2.90 -7.13 -3.99
N LEU A 50 3.17 -6.88 -2.72
CA LEU A 50 4.41 -7.28 -2.06
C LEU A 50 4.15 -8.56 -1.26
N ASP A 51 5.21 -9.28 -0.88
CA ASP A 51 5.10 -10.50 -0.07
C ASP A 51 4.44 -10.23 1.29
N VAL A 52 4.68 -9.04 1.84
CA VAL A 52 4.24 -8.64 3.18
C VAL A 52 3.04 -7.72 3.21
N VAL A 53 2.73 -7.03 2.11
CA VAL A 53 1.59 -6.10 2.02
C VAL A 53 1.12 -5.99 0.57
N LYS A 54 -0.18 -5.84 0.38
CA LYS A 54 -0.80 -5.61 -0.92
C LYS A 54 -1.49 -4.27 -0.90
N ILE A 55 -1.02 -3.32 -1.70
CA ILE A 55 -1.75 -2.09 -2.00
C ILE A 55 -2.86 -2.46 -2.99
N LEU A 56 -4.07 -2.05 -2.66
CA LEU A 56 -5.27 -2.36 -3.43
C LEU A 56 -5.33 -1.54 -4.73
N ALA A 57 -5.95 -2.11 -5.75
CA ALA A 57 -6.13 -1.48 -7.05
C ALA A 57 -7.42 -0.64 -7.09
N ALA A 58 -7.51 0.29 -8.04
CA ALA A 58 -8.74 1.04 -8.27
C ALA A 58 -9.87 0.16 -8.82
N THR A 59 -9.53 -0.90 -9.55
CA THR A 59 -10.48 -1.81 -10.22
C THR A 59 -10.01 -3.27 -10.12
N ASP A 60 -10.94 -4.22 -10.27
CA ASP A 60 -10.65 -5.67 -10.22
C ASP A 60 -9.99 -6.23 -11.49
N ASN A 61 -9.44 -5.37 -12.36
CA ASN A 61 -8.87 -5.80 -13.64
C ASN A 61 -7.42 -6.33 -13.54
N GLN A 62 -6.85 -6.35 -12.34
CA GLN A 62 -5.53 -6.90 -12.07
C GLN A 62 -5.68 -8.29 -11.47
N GLU A 63 -5.33 -9.36 -12.20
CA GLU A 63 -5.51 -10.76 -11.79
C GLU A 63 -4.96 -11.12 -10.39
N ARG A 64 -4.04 -10.30 -9.87
CA ARG A 64 -3.30 -10.55 -8.63
C ARG A 64 -3.53 -9.53 -7.54
N ILE A 65 -4.32 -8.48 -7.80
CA ILE A 65 -4.54 -7.38 -6.86
C ILE A 65 -6.03 -7.18 -6.66
N GLN A 66 -6.43 -7.24 -5.40
CA GLN A 66 -7.79 -6.96 -4.96
C GLN A 66 -8.12 -5.47 -5.14
N SER A 67 -9.35 -5.12 -5.55
CA SER A 67 -9.77 -3.72 -5.61
C SER A 67 -10.08 -3.13 -4.23
N ILE A 68 -9.99 -1.80 -4.14
CA ILE A 68 -10.41 -1.05 -2.95
C ILE A 68 -11.86 -1.37 -2.58
N LEU A 69 -12.77 -1.39 -3.55
CA LEU A 69 -14.20 -1.62 -3.30
C LEU A 69 -14.47 -2.97 -2.63
N SER A 70 -13.78 -4.02 -3.06
CA SER A 70 -13.97 -5.35 -2.46
C SER A 70 -13.45 -5.47 -1.02
N ALA A 71 -12.50 -4.64 -0.61
CA ALA A 71 -12.01 -4.57 0.78
C ALA A 71 -12.76 -3.53 1.63
N GLN A 72 -13.55 -2.67 0.99
CA GLN A 72 -14.20 -1.54 1.65
C GLN A 72 -15.21 -1.97 2.70
N ASP A 73 -15.86 -3.13 2.51
CA ASP A 73 -16.82 -3.72 3.46
C ASP A 73 -16.18 -4.13 4.80
N TRP A 74 -14.85 -4.29 4.83
CA TRP A 74 -14.09 -4.64 6.04
C TRP A 74 -13.61 -3.41 6.80
N VAL A 75 -13.74 -2.23 6.20
CA VAL A 75 -13.37 -0.97 6.86
C VAL A 75 -14.40 -0.67 7.95
N PRO A 76 -13.98 -0.30 9.16
CA PRO A 76 -14.90 0.16 10.20
C PRO A 76 -15.83 1.24 9.63
N ALA A 77 -17.15 0.99 9.70
CA ALA A 77 -18.18 1.75 8.98
C ALA A 77 -18.27 3.24 9.38
N GLU A 78 -17.55 3.65 10.42
CA GLU A 78 -17.52 5.02 10.88
C GLU A 78 -16.63 5.90 9.98
N ASN A 79 -17.05 7.13 9.75
CA ASN A 79 -16.19 8.26 9.37
C ASN A 79 -15.62 8.30 7.93
N GLY A 80 -16.22 7.61 6.96
CA GLY A 80 -15.82 7.76 5.54
C GLY A 80 -14.39 7.32 5.27
N ASN A 81 -13.93 6.33 6.02
CA ASN A 81 -12.63 5.70 5.86
C ASN A 81 -12.57 4.93 4.53
N VAL A 82 -11.40 4.89 3.90
CA VAL A 82 -11.21 4.21 2.61
C VAL A 82 -10.07 3.20 2.72
N ALA A 83 -10.34 1.94 2.38
CA ALA A 83 -9.30 0.90 2.33
C ALA A 83 -8.23 1.25 1.29
N PHE A 84 -6.97 0.90 1.55
CA PHE A 84 -5.92 1.03 0.54
C PHE A 84 -4.90 -0.10 0.55
N ALA A 85 -4.79 -0.88 1.61
CA ALA A 85 -3.92 -2.05 1.64
C ALA A 85 -4.44 -3.17 2.54
N ILE A 86 -3.93 -4.37 2.33
CA ILE A 86 -4.11 -5.55 3.19
C ILE A 86 -2.78 -6.30 3.33
N ASP A 87 -2.64 -7.14 4.34
CA ASP A 87 -1.53 -8.08 4.43
C ASP A 87 -1.98 -9.55 4.55
N PRO A 88 -1.07 -10.52 4.32
CA PRO A 88 -1.39 -11.94 4.46
C PRO A 88 -1.74 -12.39 5.88
N SER A 89 -1.45 -11.58 6.90
CA SER A 89 -1.77 -11.87 8.30
C SER A 89 -3.21 -11.49 8.65
N GLY A 90 -3.94 -10.85 7.73
CA GLY A 90 -5.34 -10.47 7.92
C GLY A 90 -5.53 -9.02 8.38
N PHE A 91 -4.49 -8.18 8.37
CA PHE A 91 -4.69 -6.76 8.64
C PHE A 91 -5.20 -6.02 7.40
N LEU A 92 -6.14 -5.11 7.65
CA LEU A 92 -6.64 -4.12 6.71
C LEU A 92 -6.08 -2.75 7.07
N TYR A 93 -5.58 -2.03 6.08
CA TYR A 93 -5.10 -0.67 6.21
C TYR A 93 -6.04 0.30 5.51
N PHE A 94 -6.45 1.34 6.21
CA PHE A 94 -7.40 2.33 5.69
C PHE A 94 -6.97 3.75 6.00
N GLN A 95 -7.39 4.67 5.13
CA GLN A 95 -7.14 6.10 5.25
C GLN A 95 -8.40 6.81 5.78
N SER A 96 -8.26 7.51 6.91
CA SER A 96 -9.32 8.34 7.47
C SER A 96 -9.51 9.66 6.71
N THR A 97 -10.58 10.38 7.01
CA THR A 97 -10.94 11.66 6.36
C THR A 97 -9.91 12.76 6.56
N ASN A 98 -9.12 12.71 7.63
CA ASN A 98 -8.01 13.62 7.90
C ASN A 98 -6.66 13.16 7.30
N GLY A 99 -6.66 12.05 6.53
CA GLY A 99 -5.47 11.55 5.84
C GLY A 99 -4.63 10.53 6.61
N GLN A 100 -4.92 10.30 7.90
CA GLN A 100 -4.19 9.33 8.71
C GLN A 100 -4.40 7.89 8.23
N VAL A 101 -3.40 7.06 8.44
CA VAL A 101 -3.41 5.63 8.13
C VAL A 101 -3.57 4.85 9.42
N TRP A 102 -4.59 4.00 9.42
CA TRP A 102 -4.91 3.10 10.52
C TRP A 102 -4.87 1.66 10.03
N SER A 103 -4.57 0.73 10.94
CA SER A 103 -4.73 -0.71 10.74
C SER A 103 -5.85 -1.24 11.60
N SER A 104 -6.58 -2.23 11.08
CA SER A 104 -7.51 -3.07 11.84
C SER A 104 -7.24 -4.53 11.51
N ASP A 105 -7.37 -5.39 12.50
CA ASP A 105 -7.49 -6.83 12.26
C ASP A 105 -8.88 -7.13 11.66
N HIS A 106 -8.94 -8.02 10.65
CA HIS A 106 -10.16 -8.47 10.00
C HIS A 106 -11.19 -9.09 10.96
N ASP A 107 -10.76 -9.61 12.11
CA ASP A 107 -11.64 -10.19 13.14
C ASP A 107 -12.30 -9.14 14.06
N GLY A 108 -12.25 -7.85 13.68
CA GLY A 108 -12.82 -6.75 14.48
C GLY A 108 -11.98 -6.40 15.71
N GLY A 109 -10.66 -6.60 15.60
CA GLY A 109 -9.69 -6.36 16.67
C GLY A 109 -9.38 -4.88 16.93
N GLU A 110 -8.23 -4.64 17.55
CA GLU A 110 -7.76 -3.29 17.90
C GLU A 110 -7.45 -2.46 16.64
N ILE A 111 -8.01 -1.24 16.59
CA ILE A 111 -7.71 -0.27 15.55
C ILE A 111 -6.53 0.59 16.02
N THR A 112 -5.43 0.57 15.26
CA THR A 112 -4.18 1.26 15.63
C THR A 112 -3.82 2.33 14.61
N LEU A 113 -3.45 3.52 15.07
CA LEU A 113 -2.89 4.58 14.22
C LEU A 113 -1.45 4.22 13.88
N LEU A 114 -1.14 4.12 12.58
CA LEU A 114 0.20 3.78 12.11
C LEU A 114 0.95 5.00 11.59
N ALA A 115 0.33 5.79 10.70
CA ALA A 115 0.99 6.93 10.08
C ALA A 115 0.05 8.13 9.97
N SER A 116 0.61 9.32 9.91
CA SER A 116 -0.16 10.55 9.69
C SER A 116 -0.65 10.69 8.25
N SER A 117 -0.08 9.94 7.30
CA SER A 117 -0.42 9.97 5.87
C SER A 117 -0.07 8.66 5.16
N ILE A 118 -0.61 8.46 3.94
CA ILE A 118 -0.22 7.32 3.08
C ILE A 118 1.24 7.45 2.66
N ASN A 119 1.70 8.68 2.41
CA ASN A 119 3.08 8.92 2.04
C ASN A 119 4.06 8.53 3.15
N GLU A 120 3.76 8.85 4.41
CA GLU A 120 4.54 8.41 5.56
C GLU A 120 4.51 6.89 5.70
N PHE A 121 3.33 6.27 5.57
CA PHE A 121 3.22 4.81 5.60
C PHE A 121 4.12 4.14 4.55
N VAL A 122 4.06 4.58 3.29
CA VAL A 122 4.88 4.02 2.23
C VAL A 122 6.37 4.33 2.44
N SER A 123 6.72 5.58 2.73
CA SER A 123 8.12 6.01 2.75
C SER A 123 8.88 5.63 4.02
N ASP A 124 8.20 5.50 5.17
CA ASP A 124 8.83 5.20 6.46
C ASP A 124 8.56 3.77 6.93
N TYR A 125 7.31 3.29 6.83
CA TYR A 125 6.93 1.95 7.30
C TYR A 125 7.18 0.84 6.27
N LEU A 126 6.94 1.10 4.98
CA LEU A 126 7.20 0.08 3.95
C LEU A 126 8.64 0.10 3.45
N PHE A 127 9.22 1.28 3.25
CA PHE A 127 10.51 1.43 2.57
C PHE A 127 11.56 2.25 3.37
N GLY A 128 11.28 2.59 4.62
CA GLY A 128 12.10 3.52 5.39
C GLY A 128 12.57 3.00 6.74
N ALA A 129 12.73 3.92 7.68
CA ALA A 129 13.44 3.67 8.94
C ALA A 129 12.62 2.84 9.93
N GLN A 130 11.32 2.70 9.73
CA GLN A 130 10.44 1.85 10.55
C GLN A 130 10.16 0.49 9.92
N ALA A 131 10.76 0.17 8.77
CA ALA A 131 10.45 -1.04 8.03
C ALA A 131 10.82 -2.32 8.79
N ASP A 132 11.84 -2.28 9.66
CA ASP A 132 12.18 -3.40 10.54
C ASP A 132 11.14 -3.64 11.65
N ARG A 133 10.61 -2.57 12.22
CA ARG A 133 9.57 -2.66 13.25
C ARG A 133 8.24 -3.10 12.69
N PHE A 134 7.94 -2.68 11.46
CA PHE A 134 6.69 -2.98 10.80
C PHE A 134 6.70 -4.37 10.14
N MET A 135 7.76 -4.71 9.41
CA MET A 135 7.84 -5.93 8.58
C MET A 135 8.96 -6.90 8.99
N GLY A 136 9.73 -6.57 10.03
CA GLY A 136 10.84 -7.38 10.51
C GLY A 136 12.20 -7.04 9.90
N GLU A 137 13.27 -7.38 10.61
CA GLU A 137 14.66 -7.08 10.22
C GLU A 137 15.03 -7.66 8.84
N ALA A 138 14.47 -8.81 8.48
CA ALA A 138 14.73 -9.46 7.20
C ALA A 138 14.25 -8.59 6.02
N TRP A 139 13.09 -7.94 6.18
CA TRP A 139 12.55 -7.01 5.18
C TRP A 139 13.47 -5.81 4.99
N LEU A 140 13.85 -5.14 6.08
CA LEU A 140 14.77 -4.01 6.03
C LEU A 140 16.10 -4.38 5.37
N ALA A 141 16.70 -5.51 5.76
CA ALA A 141 17.95 -6.00 5.16
C ALA A 141 17.82 -6.21 3.65
N LYS A 142 16.65 -6.68 3.17
CA LYS A 142 16.39 -6.83 1.74
C LYS A 142 16.29 -5.49 1.03
N LEU A 143 15.58 -4.53 1.61
CA LEU A 143 15.48 -3.18 1.05
C LEU A 143 16.85 -2.51 0.92
N GLN A 144 17.70 -2.65 1.94
CA GLN A 144 19.07 -2.15 1.93
C GLN A 144 19.91 -2.84 0.84
N GLN A 145 19.81 -4.16 0.69
CA GLN A 145 20.49 -4.92 -0.38
C GLN A 145 20.11 -4.39 -1.78
N LEU A 146 18.85 -3.99 -1.97
CA LEU A 146 18.32 -3.51 -3.24
C LEU A 146 18.49 -2.00 -3.46
N GLY A 147 19.00 -1.26 -2.46
CA GLY A 147 19.07 0.20 -2.51
C GLY A 147 17.70 0.88 -2.54
N LEU A 148 16.68 0.24 -1.96
CA LEU A 148 15.30 0.75 -1.87
C LEU A 148 14.98 1.34 -0.50
N CYS A 149 15.88 1.22 0.48
CA CYS A 149 15.71 1.76 1.82
C CYS A 149 16.04 3.27 1.86
N ASN A 150 15.12 4.08 2.37
CA ASN A 150 15.38 5.48 2.67
C ASN A 150 16.05 5.61 4.05
N GLU A 151 17.38 5.72 4.10
CA GLU A 151 18.11 5.88 5.37
C GLU A 151 18.09 7.32 5.96
N GLY A 152 17.04 8.12 5.72
CA GLY A 152 16.97 9.44 6.36
C GLY A 152 15.69 10.26 6.15
N PRO A 153 15.45 11.24 7.04
CA PRO A 153 14.20 12.01 7.13
C PRO A 153 13.94 13.00 5.96
N ASN A 154 14.86 13.09 4.98
CA ASN A 154 14.79 14.05 3.88
C ASN A 154 14.99 13.43 2.49
N ASN A 155 15.02 12.09 2.38
CA ASN A 155 15.10 11.44 1.07
C ASN A 155 13.67 11.19 0.56
N SER A 156 13.19 12.06 -0.33
CA SER A 156 11.99 11.75 -1.09
C SER A 156 12.22 10.43 -1.81
N PHE A 157 11.35 9.46 -1.57
CA PHE A 157 11.33 8.21 -2.32
C PHE A 157 11.25 8.58 -3.81
N LYS A 158 12.38 8.49 -4.51
CA LYS A 158 12.39 8.51 -5.96
C LYS A 158 12.15 7.06 -6.34
N PRO A 159 10.97 6.69 -6.86
CA PRO A 159 10.77 5.34 -7.35
C PRO A 159 11.90 5.04 -8.34
N ASN A 160 12.83 4.19 -7.92
CA ASN A 160 13.87 3.72 -8.81
C ASN A 160 13.13 2.97 -9.91
N PRO A 161 13.19 3.40 -11.18
CA PRO A 161 12.48 2.71 -12.22
C PRO A 161 13.13 1.34 -12.32
N LEU A 162 12.46 0.30 -11.82
CA LEU A 162 12.75 -1.08 -12.16
C LEU A 162 12.60 -1.36 -13.69
N ARG A 163 12.42 -0.31 -14.50
CA ARG A 163 12.68 -0.27 -15.95
C ARG A 163 14.19 -0.21 -16.21
N GLY A 164 14.86 -1.34 -16.03
CA GLY A 164 16.25 -1.54 -16.40
C GLY A 164 16.48 -2.96 -16.88
N SER A 165 16.05 -3.23 -18.11
CA SER A 165 16.48 -4.35 -18.96
C SER A 165 16.01 -5.77 -18.57
N ALA A 166 14.94 -6.21 -19.23
CA ALA A 166 14.83 -7.57 -19.78
C ALA A 166 14.40 -7.44 -21.25
#